data_AF-A0A5A5TFM7-F1
#
_entry.id   AF-A0A5A5TFM7-F1
#
_cell.length_a   1.000
_cell.length_b   1.000
_cell.length_c   1.000
_cell.angle_alpha   90.00
_cell.angle_beta   90.00
_cell.angle_gamma   90.00
#
_symmetry.space_group_name_H-M   'P 1'
#
loop_
_entity.id
_entity.type
_entity.pdbx_description
1 polymer ?
#
loop_
_entity_poly.entity_id
_entity_poly.type
_entity_poly.pdbx_seq_one_letter_code
_entity_poly.pdbx_strand_id
1 'polypeptide(L)' 'MRHPRQVLTRTQLLEQVWGYDATLETNVLEVHMGHLRQKLEANGGSRLIKTIRGVGYVMKG' A
#
# COMPACT_ATOMS: atom_id res chain seq x y z
N MET A 1 11.09 2.52 9.52
CA MET A 1 9.87 2.82 8.74
C MET A 1 9.88 4.30 8.38
N ARG A 2 9.73 4.66 7.10
CA ARG A 2 9.92 6.04 6.62
C ARG A 2 8.67 6.94 6.74
N HIS A 3 7.45 6.36 6.80
CA HIS A 3 6.17 7.09 6.88
C HIS A 3 5.12 6.43 7.81
N PRO A 4 5.35 6.31 9.13
CA PRO A 4 4.34 5.78 10.04
C PRO A 4 3.13 6.75 10.14
N ARG A 5 1.91 6.21 10.04
CA ARG A 5 0.62 6.93 10.16
C ARG A 5 0.27 7.95 9.07
N GLN A 6 1.06 8.06 7.99
CA GLN A 6 0.68 8.89 6.84
C GLN A 6 -0.19 8.11 5.87
N VAL A 7 -1.22 8.77 5.34
CA VAL A 7 -2.03 8.24 4.24
C VAL A 7 -1.25 8.51 2.95
N LEU A 8 -0.85 7.45 2.26
CA LEU A 8 -0.21 7.52 0.96
C LEU A 8 -1.26 7.23 -0.12
N THR A 9 -1.38 8.13 -1.08
CA THR A 9 -2.32 7.96 -2.20
C THR A 9 -1.82 6.89 -3.17
N ARG A 10 -2.73 6.37 -4.01
CA ARG A 10 -2.42 5.39 -5.06
C ARG A 10 -1.30 5.91 -5.98
N THR A 11 -1.42 7.15 -6.43
CA THR A 11 -0.45 7.81 -7.32
C THR A 11 0.92 7.93 -6.64
N GLN A 12 0.97 8.41 -5.40
CA GLN A 12 2.24 8.52 -4.66
C GLN A 12 2.93 7.17 -4.47
N LEU A 13 2.18 6.11 -4.16
CA LEU A 13 2.75 4.76 -4.02
C LEU A 13 3.28 4.22 -5.35
N LEU A 14 2.57 4.47 -6.45
CA LEU A 14 3.00 4.06 -7.78
C LEU A 14 4.25 4.82 -8.22
N GLU A 15 4.28 6.14 -8.05
CA GLU A 15 5.45 6.98 -8.35
C GLU A 15 6.68 6.55 -7.53
N GLN A 16 6.52 6.32 -6.22
CA GLN A 16 7.66 6.00 -5.36
C GLN A 16 8.21 4.58 -5.52
N VAL A 17 7.37 3.62 -5.93
CA VAL A 17 7.79 2.20 -6.06
C VAL A 17 8.14 1.84 -7.50
N TRP A 18 7.42 2.38 -8.48
CA TRP A 18 7.55 2.02 -9.90
C TRP A 18 8.08 3.15 -10.79
N GLY A 19 8.00 4.43 -10.37
CA GLY A 19 8.59 5.54 -11.12
C GLY A 19 7.90 5.91 -12.44
N TYR A 20 6.68 5.41 -12.69
CA TYR A 20 5.88 5.72 -13.89
C TYR A 20 4.63 6.53 -13.55
N ASP A 21 4.16 7.30 -14.54
CA ASP A 21 2.83 7.93 -14.53
C ASP A 21 1.75 6.85 -14.33
N ALA A 22 0.96 7.00 -13.27
CA ALA A 22 -0.05 6.04 -12.79
C ALA A 22 -1.26 5.83 -13.73
N THR A 23 -1.16 6.25 -14.99
CA THR A 23 -2.25 6.29 -15.96
C THR A 23 -2.57 4.93 -16.58
N LEU A 24 -1.70 3.92 -16.45
CA LEU A 24 -1.81 2.66 -17.21
C LEU A 24 -1.99 1.36 -16.41
N GLU A 25 -1.96 1.34 -15.07
CA GLU A 25 -2.09 0.09 -14.32
C GLU A 25 -3.12 0.16 -13.18
N THR A 26 -4.34 -0.29 -13.48
CA THR A 26 -5.49 -0.02 -12.62
C THR A 26 -5.50 -0.83 -11.31
N ASN A 27 -4.84 -1.99 -11.22
CA ASN A 27 -4.98 -2.88 -10.06
C ASN A 27 -3.66 -3.47 -9.51
N VAL A 28 -2.50 -3.16 -10.09
CA VAL A 28 -1.20 -3.76 -9.69
C VAL A 28 -0.87 -3.48 -8.22
N LEU A 29 -1.16 -2.25 -7.77
CA LEU A 29 -0.96 -1.86 -6.38
C LEU A 29 -1.84 -2.68 -5.42
N GLU A 30 -3.08 -3.00 -5.79
CA GLU A 30 -3.98 -3.79 -4.95
C GLU A 30 -3.50 -5.23 -4.80
N VAL A 31 -3.04 -5.85 -5.88
CA VAL A 31 -2.47 -7.20 -5.86
C VAL A 31 -1.23 -7.23 -4.97
N HIS A 32 -0.31 -6.28 -5.14
CA HIS A 32 0.89 -6.20 -4.31
C HIS A 32 0.58 -5.96 -2.84
N MET A 33 -0.40 -5.09 -2.54
CA MET A 33 -0.83 -4.86 -1.16
C MET A 33 -1.51 -6.09 -0.55
N GLY A 34 -2.21 -6.90 -1.35
CA GLY A 34 -2.74 -8.20 -0.94
C GLY A 34 -1.63 -9.17 -0.52
N HIS A 35 -0.63 -9.36 -1.39
CA HIS A 35 0.52 -10.22 -1.09
C HIS A 35 1.31 -9.74 0.12
N LEU A 36 1.52 -8.42 0.26
CA LEU A 36 2.26 -7.85 1.37
C LEU A 36 1.52 -8.07 2.70
N ARG A 37 0.20 -7.87 2.74
CA ARG A 37 -0.61 -8.21 3.92
C ARG A 37 -0.49 -9.67 4.28
N GLN A 38 -0.62 -10.55 3.30
CA GLN A 38 -0.56 -11.99 3.55
C GLN A 38 0.79 -12.38 4.17
N LYS A 39 1.91 -11.83 3.67
CA LYS A 39 3.24 -12.06 4.25
C LYS A 39 3.42 -11.46 5.64
N LEU A 40 2.86 -10.28 5.90
CA LEU A 40 2.96 -9.61 7.21
C LEU A 40 2.09 -10.30 8.27
N GLU A 41 0.92 -10.81 7.89
CA GLU A 41 -0.06 -11.44 8.77
C GLU A 41 0.20 -12.95 8.95
N ALA A 42 0.94 -13.59 8.03
CA ALA A 42 1.21 -15.04 8.03
C ALA A 42 1.78 -15.60 9.34
N ASN A 43 2.51 -14.80 10.11
CA ASN A 43 3.13 -15.21 11.38
C ASN A 43 2.39 -14.68 12.62
N GLY A 44 1.09 -14.36 12.50
CA GLY A 44 0.32 -13.76 13.60
C GLY A 44 0.61 -12.26 13.80
N GLY A 45 1.22 -11.62 12.79
CA GLY A 45 1.49 -10.19 12.80
C GLY A 45 0.21 -9.37 12.79
N SER A 46 0.23 -8.22 13.48
CA SER A 46 -0.90 -7.29 13.48
C SER A 46 -1.16 -6.76 12.07
N ARG A 47 -2.42 -6.41 11.77
CA ARG A 47 -2.80 -5.81 10.49
C ARG A 47 -2.23 -4.39 10.37
N LEU A 48 -1.00 -4.31 9.84
CA LEU A 48 -0.26 -3.04 9.70
C LEU A 48 -0.80 -2.18 8.55
N ILE A 49 -1.36 -2.77 7.50
CA ILE A 49 -1.76 -2.03 6.29
C ILE A 49 -3.28 -1.88 6.24
N LYS A 50 -3.77 -0.64 6.38
CA LYS A 50 -5.19 -0.30 6.26
C LYS A 50 -5.47 0.39 4.91
N THR A 51 -6.55 -0.04 4.24
CA THR A 51 -7.05 0.63 3.02
C THR A 51 -8.03 1.73 3.42
N ILE A 52 -7.84 2.92 2.86
CA ILE A 52 -8.81 4.01 2.90
C ILE A 52 -9.41 4.10 1.50
N ARG A 53 -10.66 3.62 1.35
CA ARG A 53 -11.36 3.60 0.07
C ARG A 53 -11.41 5.01 -0.54
N GLY A 54 -11.12 5.12 -1.82
CA GLY A 54 -11.09 6.39 -2.56
C GLY A 54 -9.88 7.29 -2.28
N VAL A 55 -8.97 6.92 -1.36
CA VAL A 55 -7.82 7.75 -1.00
C VAL A 55 -6.50 7.00 -1.19
N GLY A 56 -6.35 5.82 -0.58
CA GLY A 56 -5.08 5.09 -0.64
C GLY A 56 -4.86 4.16 0.56
N TYR A 57 -3.65 4.14 1.09
CA TYR A 57 -3.25 3.20 2.15
C TYR A 57 -2.52 3.91 3.28
N VAL A 58 -2.68 3.39 4.49
CA VAL A 58 -1.96 3.84 5.68
C VAL A 58 -1.33 2.65 6.38
N MET A 59 -0.09 2.85 6.82
CA MET A 59 0.60 1.89 7.67
C MET A 59 0.40 2.30 9.14
N LYS A 60 -0.23 1.43 9.92
CA LYS A 60 -0.20 1.49 11.39
C LYS A 60 1.21 1.07 11.84
N GLY A 61 1.86 1.97 12.57
CA GLY A 61 3.08 1.67 13.32
C GLY A 61 2.74 1.26 14.74
#